data_AF-A0A6N3J6Y3-F1
#
_entry.id   AF-A0A6N3J6Y3-F1
#
_cell.length_a   1.000
_cell.length_b   1.000
_cell.length_c   1.000
_cell.angle_alpha   90.00
_cell.angle_beta   90.00
_cell.angle_gamma   90.00
#
_symmetry.space_group_name_H-M   'P 1'
#
loop_
_entity.id
_entity.type
_entity.pdbx_description
1 polymer ?
#
loop_
_entity_poly.entity_id
_entity_poly.type
_entity_poly.pdbx_seq_one_letter_code
_entity_poly.pdbx_strand_id
1 'polypeptide(L)'
;MSKLVEEQFYVNGEPFFVNGEPFKVTVEQAIEAVEKIETIPVDAKDAVRDFVREQWNQILESVNEITVPSELLEIMPDFYQYLEMVLQYFNIS
;
A
#
# COMPACT_ATOMS: atom_id res chain seq x y z
N MET A 1 17.57 12.35 -13.04
CA MET A 1 17.90 11.06 -12.41
C MET A 1 17.26 11.07 -11.03
N SER A 2 16.02 10.62 -10.92
CA SER A 2 15.36 10.46 -9.63
C SER A 2 16.01 9.26 -8.96
N LYS A 3 16.76 9.51 -7.88
CA LYS A 3 17.25 8.45 -7.00
C LYS A 3 16.02 7.72 -6.49
N LEU A 4 15.80 6.48 -6.94
CA LEU A 4 14.99 5.52 -6.21
C LEU A 4 15.70 5.37 -4.86
N VAL A 5 15.21 6.05 -3.84
CA VAL A 5 15.72 5.87 -2.48
C VAL A 5 15.08 4.58 -1.99
N GLU A 6 15.82 3.47 -2.11
CA GLU A 6 15.48 2.22 -1.43
C GLU A 6 15.68 2.45 0.08
N GLU A 7 14.71 3.09 0.73
CA GLU A 7 14.71 3.20 2.18
C GLU A 7 14.42 1.82 2.76
N GLN A 8 15.33 1.32 3.61
CA GLN A 8 15.04 0.17 4.46
C GLN A 8 14.10 0.68 5.54
N PHE A 9 12.87 0.15 5.55
CA PHE A 9 11.86 0.60 6.49
C PHE A 9 12.03 -0.12 7.82
N TYR A 10 12.07 0.68 8.89
CA TYR A 10 12.18 0.19 10.25
C TYR A 10 10.84 0.38 10.96
N VAL A 11 10.25 -0.70 11.47
CA VAL A 11 9.07 -0.67 12.34
C VAL A 11 9.56 -0.83 13.78
N ASN A 12 9.24 0.11 14.67
CA ASN A 12 9.76 0.15 16.05
C ASN A 12 11.30 0.11 16.17
N GLY A 13 12.02 0.59 15.14
CA GLY A 13 13.49 0.58 15.11
C GLY A 13 14.11 -0.73 14.62
N GLU A 14 13.32 -1.72 14.22
CA GLU A 14 13.79 -2.96 13.58
C GLU A 14 13.39 -2.98 12.10
N PRO A 15 14.24 -3.49 11.18
CA PRO A 15 13.85 -3.60 9.78
C PRO A 15 12.55 -4.42 9.68
N PHE A 16 11.56 -3.92 8.95
CA PHE A 16 10.35 -4.69 8.66
C PHE A 16 10.75 -5.81 7.71
N PHE A 17 10.37 -7.06 7.98
CA PHE A 17 10.70 -8.22 7.14
C PHE A 17 9.43 -8.83 6.55
N VAL A 18 9.47 -9.13 5.26
CA VAL A 18 8.45 -9.92 4.56
C VAL A 18 9.12 -11.16 4.00
N ASN A 19 8.57 -12.35 4.31
CA ASN A 19 9.15 -13.65 3.93
C ASN A 19 10.64 -13.85 4.32
N GLY A 20 11.08 -13.21 5.41
CA GLY A 20 12.47 -13.29 5.88
C GLY A 20 13.45 -12.37 5.15
N GLU A 21 12.99 -11.55 4.21
CA GLU A 21 13.79 -10.50 3.57
C GLU A 21 13.36 -9.11 4.07
N PRO A 22 14.30 -8.16 4.24
CA PRO A 22 13.95 -6.80 4.64
C PRO A 22 13.04 -6.20 3.59
N PHE A 23 11.90 -5.72 4.04
CA PHE A 23 10.86 -5.12 3.24
C PHE A 23 11.36 -3.81 2.65
N LYS A 24 11.44 -3.78 1.32
CA LYS A 24 11.94 -2.65 0.53
C LYS A 24 10.91 -2.29 -0.54
N VAL A 25 9.77 -1.77 -0.10
CA VAL A 25 8.77 -1.23 -1.02
C VAL A 25 8.66 0.25 -0.77
N THR A 26 8.85 1.04 -1.82
CA THR A 26 8.60 2.47 -1.79
C THR A 26 7.13 2.75 -2.07
N VAL A 27 6.64 3.91 -1.64
CA VAL A 27 5.29 4.39 -1.99
C VAL A 27 5.08 4.41 -3.51
N GLU A 28 6.12 4.71 -4.30
CA GLU A 28 6.06 4.72 -5.76
C GLU A 28 5.85 3.31 -6.33
N GLN A 29 6.52 2.31 -5.76
CA GLN A 29 6.30 0.91 -6.14
C GLN A 29 4.89 0.46 -5.77
N ALA A 30 4.39 0.86 -4.60
CA ALA A 30 3.02 0.54 -4.17
C ALA A 30 1.97 1.16 -5.09
N ILE A 31 2.16 2.42 -5.48
CA ILE A 31 1.34 3.10 -6.49
C ILE A 31 1.40 2.36 -7.83
N GLU A 32 2.59 1.94 -8.27
CA GLU A 32 2.74 1.19 -9.52
C GLU A 32 2.04 -0.18 -9.46
N ALA A 33 2.00 -0.82 -8.28
CA ALA A 33 1.24 -2.05 -8.08
C ALA A 33 -0.27 -1.83 -8.27
N VAL A 34 -0.84 -0.72 -7.78
CA VAL A 34 -2.24 -0.36 -8.04
C VAL A 34 -2.54 -0.35 -9.54
N GLU A 35 -1.63 0.21 -10.33
CA GLU A 35 -1.77 0.27 -11.78
C GLU A 35 -1.63 -1.10 -12.46
N LYS A 36 -0.77 -1.98 -11.93
CA LYS A 36 -0.51 -3.32 -12.48
C LYS A 36 -1.57 -4.36 -12.11
N ILE A 37 -2.29 -4.18 -11.01
CA ILE A 37 -3.34 -5.10 -10.58
C ILE A 37 -4.55 -4.92 -11.49
N GLU A 38 -4.80 -5.88 -12.37
CA GLU A 38 -5.91 -5.86 -13.34
C GLU A 38 -7.28 -6.04 -12.68
N THR A 39 -7.33 -6.62 -11.48
CA THR A 39 -8.56 -6.85 -10.71
C THR A 39 -9.09 -5.58 -10.05
N ILE A 40 -8.27 -4.54 -9.89
CA ILE A 40 -8.73 -3.24 -9.40
C ILE A 40 -9.37 -2.49 -10.58
N PRO A 41 -10.66 -2.13 -10.51
CA PRO A 41 -11.33 -1.35 -11.53
C PRO A 41 -10.63 -0.01 -11.80
N VAL A 42 -10.63 0.45 -13.05
CA VAL A 42 -9.92 1.67 -13.45
C VAL A 42 -10.38 2.90 -12.68
N ASP A 43 -11.67 3.01 -12.39
CA ASP A 43 -12.28 4.05 -11.57
C ASP A 43 -11.88 3.99 -10.09
N ALA A 44 -11.51 2.81 -9.59
CA ALA A 44 -11.01 2.61 -8.24
C ALA A 44 -9.49 2.86 -8.12
N LYS A 45 -8.72 2.68 -9.20
CA LYS A 45 -7.24 2.82 -9.19
C LYS A 45 -6.79 4.20 -8.70
N ASP A 46 -7.44 5.27 -9.16
CA ASP A 46 -7.09 6.63 -8.75
C ASP A 46 -7.28 6.80 -7.23
N ALA A 47 -8.41 6.34 -6.68
CA ALA A 47 -8.70 6.45 -5.26
C ALA A 47 -7.78 5.58 -4.40
N VAL A 48 -7.50 4.35 -4.83
CA VAL A 48 -6.57 3.46 -4.12
C VAL A 48 -5.15 4.04 -4.15
N ARG A 49 -4.72 4.61 -5.29
CA ARG A 49 -3.42 5.26 -5.43
C ARG A 49 -3.28 6.45 -4.49
N ASP A 50 -4.28 7.32 -4.45
CA ASP A 50 -4.27 8.52 -3.62
C ASP A 50 -4.27 8.13 -2.13
N PHE A 51 -5.07 7.14 -1.76
CA PHE A 51 -5.05 6.59 -0.40
C PHE A 51 -3.70 5.98 -0.02
N VAL A 52 -3.13 5.11 -0.87
CA VAL A 52 -1.81 4.50 -0.63
C VAL A 52 -0.74 5.58 -0.50
N ARG A 53 -0.79 6.64 -1.32
CA ARG A 53 0.15 7.75 -1.26
C ARG A 53 0.06 8.52 0.05
N GLU A 54 -1.16 8.82 0.49
CA GLU A 54 -1.41 9.63 1.69
C GLU A 54 -1.19 8.85 2.98
N GLN A 55 -1.59 7.58 3.00
CA GLN A 55 -1.57 6.72 4.18
C GLN A 55 -0.35 5.80 4.22
N TRP A 56 0.60 5.91 3.29
CA TRP A 56 1.75 4.99 3.18
C TRP A 56 2.47 4.76 4.51
N ASN A 57 2.76 5.83 5.24
CA ASN A 57 3.47 5.73 6.52
C ASN A 57 2.64 4.96 7.56
N GLN A 58 1.32 5.18 7.61
CA GLN A 58 0.43 4.46 8.53
C GLN A 58 0.27 2.99 8.12
N ILE A 59 0.17 2.72 6.81
CA ILE A 59 0.14 1.36 6.26
C ILE A 59 1.39 0.59 6.69
N LEU A 60 2.56 1.23 6.66
CA LEU A 60 3.82 0.61 7.08
C LEU A 60 3.94 0.45 8.60
N GLU A 61 3.49 1.44 9.38
CA GLU A 61 3.57 1.39 10.84
C GLU A 61 2.62 0.34 11.43
N SER A 62 1.42 0.20 10.86
CA SER A 62 0.40 -0.71 11.37
C SER A 62 -0.67 -1.01 10.32
N VAL A 63 -0.44 -2.06 9.53
CA VAL A 63 -1.41 -2.56 8.53
C VAL A 63 -2.79 -2.85 9.15
N ASN A 64 -2.84 -3.25 10.41
CA ASN A 64 -4.08 -3.59 11.11
C ASN A 64 -4.86 -2.39 11.66
N GLU A 65 -4.27 -1.19 11.69
CA GLU A 65 -4.89 0.03 12.26
C GLU A 65 -5.24 1.06 11.19
N ILE A 66 -5.11 0.70 9.91
CA ILE A 66 -5.47 1.57 8.80
C ILE A 66 -6.97 1.87 8.85
N THR A 67 -7.30 3.15 9.06
CA THR A 67 -8.68 3.62 9.00
C THR A 67 -8.98 4.14 7.60
N VAL A 68 -9.83 3.42 6.87
CA VAL A 68 -10.31 3.88 5.56
C VAL A 68 -11.44 4.89 5.78
N PRO A 69 -11.39 6.08 5.17
CA PRO A 69 -12.48 7.05 5.18
C PRO A 69 -13.82 6.42 4.76
N SER A 70 -14.88 6.66 5.52
CA SER A 70 -16.21 6.12 5.22
C SER A 70 -16.73 6.57 3.85
N GLU A 71 -16.38 7.77 3.40
CA GLU A 71 -16.74 8.29 2.08
C GLU A 71 -16.21 7.39 0.95
N LEU A 72 -14.98 6.87 1.09
CA LEU A 72 -14.41 5.94 0.11
C LEU A 72 -15.15 4.60 0.12
N LEU A 73 -15.61 4.14 1.29
CA LEU A 73 -16.39 2.90 1.43
C LEU A 73 -17.82 3.04 0.92
N GLU A 74 -18.40 4.24 1.03
CA GLU A 74 -19.72 4.54 0.47
C GLU A 74 -19.70 4.56 -1.07
N ILE A 75 -18.61 5.09 -1.65
CA ILE A 75 -18.43 5.15 -3.11
C ILE A 75 -17.95 3.78 -3.65
N MET A 76 -17.07 3.11 -2.90
CA MET A 76 -16.45 1.83 -3.26
C MET A 76 -16.50 0.87 -2.06
N PRO A 77 -17.56 0.06 -1.93
CA PRO A 77 -17.69 -0.89 -0.83
C PRO A 77 -16.54 -1.90 -0.75
N ASP A 78 -15.94 -2.23 -1.90
CA ASP A 78 -14.85 -3.19 -2.05
C ASP A 78 -13.46 -2.56 -1.83
N PHE A 79 -13.36 -1.31 -1.37
CA PHE A 79 -12.10 -0.60 -1.25
C PHE A 79 -11.05 -1.32 -0.38
N TYR A 80 -11.50 -1.95 0.72
CA TYR A 80 -10.62 -2.76 1.56
C TYR A 80 -10.00 -3.94 0.81
N GLN A 81 -10.77 -4.57 -0.08
CA GLN A 81 -10.27 -5.68 -0.88
C GLN A 81 -9.21 -5.20 -1.88
N TYR A 82 -9.38 -4.02 -2.47
CA TYR A 82 -8.37 -3.44 -3.36
C TYR A 82 -7.09 -3.08 -2.61
N LEU A 83 -7.21 -2.52 -1.41
CA LEU A 83 -6.06 -2.24 -0.56
C LEU A 83 -5.33 -3.53 -0.19
N GLU A 84 -6.07 -4.57 0.22
CA GLU A 84 -5.50 -5.89 0.53
C GLU A 84 -4.76 -6.48 -0.67
N MET A 85 -5.32 -6.40 -1.88
CA MET A 85 -4.64 -6.87 -3.10
C MET A 85 -3.30 -6.15 -3.34
N VAL A 86 -3.23 -4.85 -3.07
CA VAL A 86 -1.99 -4.06 -3.19
C VAL A 86 -0.96 -4.51 -2.15
N LEU A 87 -1.38 -4.79 -0.92
CA LEU A 87 -0.48 -5.26 0.14
C LEU A 87 0.00 -6.69 -0.13
N GLN A 88 -0.90 -7.58 -0.56
CA GLN A 88 -0.58 -8.95 -0.97
C GLN A 88 0.36 -9.01 -2.17
N TYR A 89 0.28 -8.05 -3.10
CA TYR A 89 1.21 -7.95 -4.24
C TYR A 89 2.68 -7.86 -3.77
N PHE A 90 2.91 -7.30 -2.58
CA PHE A 90 4.23 -7.21 -1.96
C PHE A 90 4.50 -8.29 -0.90
N ASN A 91 3.64 -9.31 -0.81
CA ASN A 91 3.63 -10.32 0.25
C ASN A 91 3.53 -9.75 1.67
N ILE A 92 2.98 -8.54 1.84
CA ILE A 92 2.69 -8.01 3.17
C ILE A 92 1.45 -8.76 3.67
N SER A 93 1.64 -9.77 4.52
CA SER A 93 0.59 -10.58 5.15
C SER A 93 0.66 -10.49 6.67
#